data_AF-A0A3N5QAQ4-F1
#
_entry.id   AF-A0A3N5QAQ4-F1
#
_cell.length_a   1.000
_cell.length_b   1.000
_cell.length_c   1.000
_cell.angle_alpha   90.00
_cell.angle_beta   90.00
_cell.angle_gamma   90.00
#
_symmetry.space_group_name_H-M   'P 1'
#
loop_
_entity.id
_entity.type
_entity.pdbx_description
1 polymer ?
#
loop_
_entity_poly.entity_id
_entity_poly.type
_entity_poly.pdbx_seq_one_letter_code
_entity_poly.pdbx_strand_id
1 'polypeptide(L)'
;MSIGQAAILGVVEGITEYLPVSSTGHMILVSRWMGLSDDDKPTDATAAATKKKGKEGLDAFEIVIQLGAILAVLGLYRRRVGQMAQGLVGRNPDGFRLLTLLILAFMPAAV
;
A
#
# COMPACT_ATOMS: atom_id res chain seq x y z
N MET A 1 5.79 -17.30 4.95
CA MET A 1 5.14 -17.00 3.66
C MET A 1 5.97 -17.59 2.53
N SER A 2 5.35 -18.32 1.61
CA SER A 2 5.99 -18.84 0.41
C SER A 2 5.98 -17.80 -0.72
N ILE A 3 6.79 -18.01 -1.77
CA ILE A 3 6.84 -17.12 -2.94
C ILE A 3 5.48 -17.06 -3.65
N GLY A 4 4.78 -18.20 -3.75
CA GLY A 4 3.43 -18.24 -4.35
C GLY A 4 2.41 -17.41 -3.57
N GLN A 5 2.46 -17.49 -2.24
CA GLN A 5 1.61 -16.66 -1.38
C GLN A 5 1.93 -15.17 -1.53
N ALA A 6 3.22 -14.81 -1.59
CA ALA A 6 3.66 -13.43 -1.80
C ALA A 6 3.20 -12.88 -3.15
N ALA A 7 3.26 -13.68 -4.22
CA ALA A 7 2.79 -13.29 -5.54
C ALA A 7 1.27 -13.06 -5.56
N ILE A 8 0.49 -13.92 -4.89
CA ILE A 8 -0.98 -13.76 -4.78
C ILE A 8 -1.31 -12.45 -4.06
N LEU A 9 -0.70 -12.21 -2.90
CA LEU A 9 -0.91 -10.98 -2.13
C LEU A 9 -0.51 -9.74 -2.94
N GLY A 10 0.61 -9.78 -3.67
CA GLY A 10 1.04 -8.67 -4.52
C GLY A 10 0.07 -8.37 -5.67
N VAL A 11 -0.53 -9.40 -6.29
CA VAL A 11 -1.56 -9.21 -7.33
C VAL A 11 -2.84 -8.64 -6.74
N VAL A 12 -3.29 -9.15 -5.58
CA VAL A 12 -4.48 -8.66 -4.89
C VAL A 12 -4.31 -7.18 -4.53
N GLU A 13 -3.21 -6.81 -3.90
CA GLU A 13 -2.89 -5.42 -3.57
C GLU A 13 -2.88 -4.53 -4.82
N GLY A 14 -2.12 -4.93 -5.85
CA GLY A 14 -1.98 -4.12 -7.06
C GLY A 14 -3.29 -3.87 -7.81
N ILE A 15 -4.24 -4.81 -7.74
CA ILE A 15 -5.58 -4.64 -8.33
C ILE A 15 -6.48 -3.82 -7.40
N THR A 16 -6.52 -4.16 -6.11
CA THR A 16 -7.54 -3.63 -5.19
C THR A 16 -7.21 -2.25 -4.64
N GLU A 17 -5.95 -1.81 -4.67
CA GLU A 17 -5.55 -0.49 -4.16
C GLU A 17 -6.14 0.68 -4.96
N TYR A 18 -6.41 0.47 -6.26
CA TYR A 18 -6.95 1.50 -7.15
C TYR A 18 -8.44 1.37 -7.44
N LEU A 19 -9.03 0.24 -7.03
CA LEU A 19 -10.47 0.02 -7.13
C LEU A 19 -11.11 0.44 -5.80
N PRO A 20 -12.31 1.04 -5.81
CA PRO A 20 -13.02 1.44 -4.59
C PRO A 20 -13.64 0.22 -3.88
N VAL A 21 -12.82 -0.76 -3.51
CA VAL A 21 -13.20 -2.07 -2.96
C VAL A 21 -12.48 -2.44 -1.65
N SER A 22 -11.62 -1.54 -1.13
CA SER A 22 -10.77 -1.74 0.06
C SER A 22 -9.72 -2.86 -0.08
N SER A 23 -8.47 -2.47 -0.33
CA SER A 23 -7.30 -3.36 -0.36
C SER A 23 -7.06 -4.04 1.00
N THR A 24 -7.10 -3.28 2.09
CA THR A 24 -6.93 -3.80 3.46
C THR A 24 -7.90 -4.94 3.79
N GLY A 25 -9.18 -4.83 3.40
CA GLY A 25 -10.17 -5.88 3.62
C GLY A 25 -9.85 -7.17 2.85
N HIS A 26 -9.43 -7.04 1.59
CA HIS A 26 -9.03 -8.18 0.78
C HIS A 26 -7.75 -8.84 1.30
N MET A 27 -6.78 -8.06 1.77
CA MET A 27 -5.54 -8.56 2.36
C MET A 27 -5.78 -9.39 3.62
N ILE A 28 -6.69 -8.94 4.50
CA ILE A 28 -7.13 -9.72 5.67
C ILE A 28 -7.81 -11.03 5.24
N LEU A 29 -8.71 -10.98 4.26
CA LEU A 29 -9.45 -12.18 3.83
C LEU A 29 -8.53 -13.21 3.14
N VAL A 30 -7.67 -12.76 2.24
CA VAL A 30 -6.76 -13.61 1.47
C VAL A 30 -5.67 -14.19 2.37
N SER A 31 -5.13 -13.42 3.31
CA SER A 31 -4.16 -13.93 4.30
C SER A 31 -4.79 -14.99 5.22
N ARG A 32 -6.04 -14.80 5.67
CA ARG A 32 -6.81 -15.83 6.41
C ARG A 32 -7.02 -17.08 5.59
N TRP A 33 -7.44 -16.93 4.34
CA TRP A 33 -7.67 -18.06 3.44
C TRP A 33 -6.39 -18.86 3.18
N MET A 34 -5.23 -18.20 3.11
CA MET A 34 -3.93 -18.85 2.92
C MET A 34 -3.28 -19.36 4.22
N GLY A 35 -3.96 -19.26 5.37
CA GLY A 35 -3.42 -19.66 6.68
C GLY A 35 -2.22 -18.82 7.14
N LEU A 36 -2.11 -17.59 6.65
CA LEU A 36 -1.09 -16.60 7.05
C LEU A 36 -1.57 -15.71 8.20
N SER A 37 -2.88 -15.61 8.37
CA SER A 37 -3.50 -14.89 9.48
C SER A 37 -3.88 -15.84 10.58
N ASP A 38 -3.44 -15.48 11.77
CA ASP A 38 -3.39 -16.32 12.93
C ASP A 38 -4.46 -15.83 13.93
N ASP A 39 -5.75 -15.97 13.61
CA ASP A 39 -6.84 -15.42 14.42
C ASP A 39 -7.23 -16.26 15.66
N ASP A 40 -6.66 -17.46 15.82
CA ASP A 40 -6.90 -18.27 17.03
C ASP A 40 -6.24 -17.66 18.26
N LYS A 41 -6.97 -17.57 19.38
CA LYS A 41 -6.40 -17.13 20.66
C LYS A 41 -5.18 -17.99 21.00
N PRO A 42 -4.03 -17.40 21.35
CA PRO A 42 -2.89 -18.19 21.76
C PRO A 42 -3.28 -19.01 23.00
N THR A 43 -3.21 -20.32 22.88
CA THR A 43 -3.53 -21.26 23.97
C THR A 43 -2.48 -21.18 25.10
N ASP A 44 -1.30 -20.63 24.80
CA ASP A 44 -0.12 -20.64 25.68
C ASP A 44 0.75 -19.38 25.46
N ALA A 45 1.46 -18.91 26.48
CA ALA A 45 2.31 -17.70 26.43
C ALA A 45 3.45 -17.78 25.38
N THR A 46 3.98 -18.97 25.12
CA THR A 46 5.01 -19.24 24.10
C THR A 46 4.46 -19.18 22.68
N ALA A 47 3.20 -19.61 22.49
CA ALA A 47 2.50 -19.50 21.21
C ALA A 47 2.16 -18.02 20.89
N ALA A 48 1.84 -17.21 21.90
CA ALA A 48 1.55 -15.78 21.74
C ALA A 48 2.75 -15.00 21.15
N ALA A 49 3.97 -15.26 21.60
CA ALA A 49 5.17 -14.59 21.11
C ALA A 49 5.50 -14.95 19.65
N THR A 50 5.32 -16.21 19.27
CA THR A 50 5.58 -16.71 17.91
C THR A 50 4.56 -16.15 16.92
N LYS A 51 3.30 -16.11 17.33
CA LYS A 51 2.17 -15.58 16.55
C LYS A 51 2.28 -14.07 16.31
N LYS A 52 2.68 -13.31 17.34
CA LYS A 52 2.93 -11.87 17.22
C LYS A 52 4.02 -11.57 16.18
N LYS A 53 5.11 -12.34 16.19
CA LYS A 53 6.20 -12.20 15.21
C LYS A 53 5.76 -12.52 13.78
N GLY A 54 4.88 -13.51 13.59
CA GLY A 54 4.29 -13.84 12.29
C GLY A 54 3.43 -12.72 11.74
N LYS A 55 2.57 -12.14 12.58
CA LYS A 55 1.71 -11.00 12.23
C LYS A 55 2.51 -9.75 11.85
N GLU A 56 3.54 -9.40 12.63
CA GLU A 56 4.42 -8.26 12.32
C GLU A 56 5.10 -8.42 10.95
N GLY A 57 5.50 -9.64 10.59
CA GLY A 57 6.07 -9.93 9.28
C GLY A 57 5.07 -9.79 8.13
N LEU A 58 3.81 -10.19 8.35
CA LEU A 58 2.74 -10.00 7.37
C LEU A 58 2.43 -8.52 7.20
N ASP A 59 2.17 -7.80 8.29
CA ASP A 59 1.85 -6.36 8.27
C ASP A 59 2.99 -5.57 7.58
N ALA A 60 4.26 -5.90 7.84
CA ALA A 60 5.40 -5.31 7.16
C ALA A 60 5.43 -5.62 5.65
N PHE A 61 5.06 -6.85 5.27
CA PHE A 61 4.98 -7.23 3.86
C PHE A 61 3.88 -6.46 3.12
N GLU A 62 2.69 -6.29 3.72
CA GLU A 62 1.59 -5.50 3.16
C GLU A 62 2.03 -4.05 2.87
N ILE A 63 2.73 -3.42 3.81
CA ILE A 63 3.31 -2.08 3.63
C ILE A 63 4.30 -2.05 2.44
N VAL A 64 5.15 -3.07 2.31
CA VAL A 64 6.15 -3.14 1.24
C VAL A 64 5.50 -3.28 -0.14
N ILE A 65 4.46 -4.11 -0.28
CA ILE A 65 3.79 -4.29 -1.58
C ILE A 65 2.95 -3.06 -1.96
N GLN A 66 2.41 -2.32 -0.99
CA GLN A 66 1.72 -1.04 -1.23
C GLN A 66 2.68 0.00 -1.85
N LEU A 67 3.96 0.01 -1.47
CA LEU A 67 4.97 0.84 -2.15
C LEU A 67 5.07 0.48 -3.65
N GLY A 68 4.96 -0.81 -3.99
CA GLY A 68 4.89 -1.28 -5.37
C GLY A 68 3.70 -0.70 -6.12
N ALA A 69 2.53 -0.65 -5.47
CA ALA A 69 1.37 0.04 -6.02
C ALA A 69 1.70 1.52 -6.27
N ILE A 70 2.17 2.27 -5.27
CA ILE A 70 2.50 3.71 -5.40
C ILE A 70 3.47 3.96 -6.58
N LEU A 71 4.50 3.13 -6.72
CA LEU A 71 5.46 3.21 -7.83
C LEU A 71 4.79 3.02 -9.20
N ALA A 72 3.77 2.15 -9.30
CA ALA A 72 2.99 1.99 -10.54
C ALA A 72 2.26 3.29 -10.93
N VAL A 73 1.69 4.03 -9.96
CA VAL A 73 1.07 5.35 -10.21
C VAL A 73 2.10 6.39 -10.63
N LEU A 74 3.25 6.45 -9.96
CA LEU A 74 4.34 7.35 -10.34
C LEU A 74 4.84 7.06 -11.76
N GLY A 75 4.94 5.78 -12.14
CA GLY A 75 5.29 5.34 -13.48
C GLY A 75 4.22 5.69 -14.53
N LEU A 76 2.95 5.39 -14.24
CA LEU A 76 1.81 5.66 -15.12
C LEU A 76 1.63 7.16 -15.39
N TYR A 77 1.74 7.97 -14.33
CA TYR A 77 1.61 9.43 -14.40
C TYR A 77 2.95 10.17 -14.47
N ARG A 78 4.04 9.51 -14.89
CA ARG A 78 5.40 10.08 -14.94
C ARG A 78 5.48 11.45 -15.63
N ARG A 79 4.66 11.68 -16.66
CA ARG A 79 4.59 12.98 -17.37
C ARG A 79 4.01 14.08 -16.47
N ARG A 80 2.93 13.79 -15.72
CA ARG A 80 2.30 14.74 -14.79
C ARG A 80 3.21 15.01 -13.59
N VAL A 81 3.87 13.98 -13.07
CA VAL A 81 4.89 14.13 -12.02
C VAL A 81 6.03 15.03 -12.50
N GLY A 82 6.53 14.81 -13.72
CA GLY A 82 7.52 15.68 -14.35
C GLY A 82 7.05 17.12 -14.54
N GLN A 83 5.79 17.34 -14.91
CA GLN A 83 5.20 18.69 -15.00
C GLN A 83 5.19 19.39 -13.64
N MET A 84 4.77 18.72 -12.58
CA MET A 84 4.80 19.27 -11.21
C MET A 84 6.23 19.62 -10.78
N ALA A 85 7.20 18.75 -11.05
CA ALA A 85 8.61 19.01 -10.78
C ALA A 85 9.16 20.21 -11.56
N GLN A 86 8.82 20.35 -12.85
CA GLN A 86 9.16 21.53 -13.64
C GLN A 86 8.48 22.79 -13.12
N GLY A 87 7.26 22.68 -12.58
CA GLY A 87 6.53 23.78 -11.97
C GLY A 87 7.21 24.33 -10.72
N LEU A 88 7.80 23.46 -9.89
CA LEU A 88 8.62 23.89 -8.75
C LEU A 88 9.84 24.72 -9.15
N VAL A 89 10.40 24.48 -10.34
CA VAL A 89 11.55 25.22 -10.88
C VAL A 89 11.10 26.43 -11.73
N GLY A 90 9.80 26.77 -11.72
CA GLY A 90 9.25 27.90 -12.47
C GLY A 90 9.18 27.70 -13.98
N ARG A 91 9.49 26.50 -14.48
CA ARG A 91 9.49 26.19 -15.92
C ARG A 91 8.10 25.82 -16.44
N ASN A 92 7.16 25.48 -15.55
CA ASN A 92 5.82 25.06 -15.93
C ASN A 92 4.75 25.58 -14.94
N PRO A 93 4.07 26.71 -15.25
CA PRO A 93 3.06 27.28 -14.34
C PRO A 93 1.86 26.35 -14.12
N ASP A 94 1.46 25.57 -15.14
CA ASP A 94 0.38 24.59 -15.01
C ASP A 94 0.78 23.44 -14.06
N GLY A 95 2.04 23.02 -14.12
CA GLY A 95 2.61 22.04 -13.20
C GLY A 95 2.60 22.51 -11.75
N PHE A 96 2.93 23.78 -11.51
CA PHE A 96 2.87 24.36 -10.16
C PHE A 96 1.43 24.46 -9.64
N ARG A 97 0.49 24.84 -10.52
CA ARG A 97 -0.94 24.86 -10.19
C ARG A 97 -1.45 23.47 -9.83
N LEU A 98 -1.10 22.45 -10.62
CA LEU A 98 -1.46 21.05 -10.33
C LEU A 98 -0.91 20.60 -8.98
N LEU A 99 0.36 20.90 -8.68
CA LEU A 99 0.96 20.56 -7.39
C LEU A 99 0.25 21.26 -6.22
N THR A 100 -0.05 22.56 -6.37
CA THR A 100 -0.75 23.33 -5.33
C THR A 100 -2.14 22.77 -5.06
N LEU A 101 -2.90 22.45 -6.12
CA LEU A 101 -4.22 21.84 -5.99
C LEU A 101 -4.14 20.46 -5.32
N LEU A 102 -3.14 19.66 -5.65
CA LEU A 102 -2.93 18.36 -5.02
C LEU A 102 -2.63 18.49 -3.53
N ILE A 103 -1.76 19.42 -3.14
CA ILE A 103 -1.46 19.71 -1.73
C ILE A 103 -2.73 20.15 -1.00
N LEU A 104 -3.48 21.10 -1.56
CA LEU A 104 -4.73 21.58 -0.96
C LEU A 104 -5.78 20.47 -0.80
N ALA A 105 -5.89 19.57 -1.78
CA ALA A 105 -6.79 18.43 -1.71
C ALA A 105 -6.34 17.37 -0.68
N PHE A 106 -5.03 17.24 -0.44
CA PHE A 106 -4.46 16.32 0.52
C PHE A 106 -4.49 16.84 1.97
N MET A 107 -4.44 18.17 2.17
CA MET A 107 -4.38 18.81 3.49
C MET A 107 -5.40 18.27 4.52
N PRO A 108 -6.69 18.07 4.19
CA PRO A 108 -7.67 17.53 5.15
C PRO A 108 -7.39 16.10 5.61
N ALA A 109 -6.65 15.31 4.85
CA ALA A 109 -6.28 13.95 5.23
C ALA A 109 -4.98 13.90 6.07
N ALA A 110 -4.20 14.98 6.06
CA ALA A 110 -2.89 15.06 6.71
C ALA A 110 -2.91 15.63 8.14
N VAL A 111 -3.92 16.44 8.47
CA VAL A 111 -4.13 17.12 9.76
C VAL A 111 -5.25 16.44 10.53
#